data_AF-A0A453S9Y6-F1
#
_entry.id   AF-A0A453S9Y6-F1
#
_cell.length_a   1.000
_cell.length_b   1.000
_cell.length_c   1.000
_cell.angle_alpha   90.00
_cell.angle_beta   90.00
_cell.angle_gamma   90.00
#
_symmetry.space_group_name_H-M   'P 1'
#
loop_
_entity.id
_entity.type
_entity.pdbx_description
1 polymer ?
#
loop_
_entity_poly.entity_id
_entity_poly.type
_entity_poly.pdbx_seq_one_letter_code
_entity_poly.pdbx_strand_id
1 'polypeptide(L)'
;MPAAMAGGSGGMGSGPRSLDCRSFWKAGAFEAPSAATRESHDVLETGDFDRARVHPKFLHTNATSHKWAFGAIAELLDNAVDEICNGATFVKVDKSINLKDSSPMLVFQDDGGGMDPEGVRQCMSLGFSTKKSKTTIGQYGNGFKTSTMRLGADAIVFTRAIRGRVMLP
;
A
#
# COMPACT_ATOMS: atom_id res chain seq x y z
N MET A 1 -57.84 -2.81 31.50
CA MET A 1 -57.33 -3.95 30.69
C MET A 1 -58.49 -4.52 29.88
N PRO A 2 -58.30 -5.21 28.73
CA PRO A 2 -57.07 -5.49 27.97
C PRO A 2 -56.82 -4.41 26.88
N ALA A 3 -56.63 -4.75 25.58
CA ALA A 3 -55.32 -4.85 24.90
C ALA A 3 -55.48 -4.90 23.35
N ALA A 4 -54.42 -5.32 22.60
CA ALA A 4 -54.34 -5.60 21.14
C ALA A 4 -54.33 -4.38 20.17
N MET A 5 -53.65 -4.39 19.00
CA MET A 5 -52.66 -5.30 18.39
C MET A 5 -51.80 -4.53 17.34
N ALA A 6 -50.79 -5.18 16.74
CA ALA A 6 -49.75 -4.54 15.91
C ALA A 6 -50.12 -4.21 14.45
N GLY A 7 -49.29 -3.38 13.79
CA GLY A 7 -49.26 -3.15 12.34
C GLY A 7 -48.05 -2.31 11.93
N GLY A 8 -47.27 -2.74 10.94
CA GLY A 8 -46.01 -2.10 10.52
C GLY A 8 -45.93 -1.79 9.02
N SER A 9 -44.69 -1.62 8.52
CA SER A 9 -44.31 -1.10 7.19
C SER A 9 -44.48 0.43 7.02
N GLY A 10 -43.62 1.15 6.30
CA GLY A 10 -42.34 0.73 5.71
C GLY A 10 -41.66 1.92 5.03
N GLY A 11 -40.54 2.41 5.58
CA GLY A 11 -39.83 3.58 5.06
C GLY A 11 -38.37 3.25 4.74
N MET A 12 -38.08 2.94 3.48
CA MET A 12 -36.70 2.74 3.00
C MET A 12 -35.97 4.08 2.84
N GLY A 13 -35.56 4.65 3.98
CA GLY A 13 -34.65 5.78 4.00
C GLY A 13 -33.27 5.37 3.52
N SER A 14 -32.87 5.83 2.33
CA SER A 14 -31.52 5.66 1.80
C SER A 14 -30.53 6.53 2.56
N GLY A 15 -30.12 6.08 3.75
CA GLY A 15 -29.05 6.71 4.52
C GLY A 15 -27.72 6.72 3.75
N PRO A 16 -26.79 7.64 4.08
CA PRO A 16 -25.48 7.67 3.43
C PRO A 16 -24.79 6.33 3.66
N ARG A 17 -24.32 5.68 2.60
CA ARG A 17 -23.44 4.51 2.74
C ARG A 17 -22.18 4.99 3.43
N SER A 18 -22.04 4.70 4.72
CA SER A 18 -20.79 4.86 5.44
C SER A 18 -19.73 4.08 4.66
N LEU A 19 -18.73 4.79 4.14
CA LEU A 19 -17.52 4.16 3.63
C LEU A 19 -16.82 3.57 4.85
N ASP A 20 -17.18 2.33 5.15
CA ASP A 20 -16.66 1.57 6.28
C ASP A 20 -15.13 1.56 6.17
N CYS A 21 -14.51 2.35 7.04
CA CYS A 21 -13.08 2.54 7.04
C CYS A 21 -12.49 1.28 7.64
N ARG A 22 -12.27 0.28 6.78
CA ARG A 22 -11.61 -0.97 7.11
C ARG A 22 -10.17 -0.69 7.51
N SER A 23 -10.01 -0.23 8.75
CA SER A 23 -8.76 -0.18 9.50
C SER A 23 -7.98 -1.45 9.18
N PHE A 24 -6.87 -1.33 8.47
CA PHE A 24 -6.09 -2.47 8.03
C PHE A 24 -5.67 -3.37 9.22
N TRP A 25 -5.42 -2.75 10.38
CA TRP A 25 -5.15 -3.41 11.66
C TRP A 25 -6.34 -4.18 12.28
N LYS A 26 -7.59 -3.96 11.85
CA LYS A 26 -8.76 -4.76 12.25
C LYS A 26 -9.02 -5.95 11.31
N ALA A 27 -8.16 -6.22 10.32
CA ALA A 27 -8.28 -7.36 9.41
C ALA A 27 -7.97 -8.74 10.05
N GLY A 28 -8.39 -8.95 11.31
CA GLY A 28 -8.30 -10.23 12.01
C GLY A 28 -9.20 -11.33 11.42
N ALA A 29 -10.20 -10.94 10.62
CA ALA A 29 -11.20 -11.81 9.99
C ALA A 29 -11.17 -11.73 8.45
N PHE A 30 -9.98 -11.74 7.84
CA PHE A 30 -9.88 -12.04 6.40
C PHE A 30 -9.93 -13.56 6.20
N GLU A 31 -11.14 -14.11 6.19
CA GLU A 31 -11.37 -15.40 5.54
C GLU A 31 -11.26 -15.17 4.03
N ALA A 32 -10.20 -15.71 3.42
CA ALA A 32 -10.14 -15.81 1.97
C ALA A 32 -11.28 -16.74 1.52
N PRO A 33 -12.09 -16.36 0.50
CA PRO A 33 -13.04 -17.29 -0.08
C PRO A 33 -12.28 -18.55 -0.50
N SER A 34 -12.73 -19.72 -0.01
CA SER A 34 -12.20 -20.99 -0.51
C SER A 34 -12.39 -20.99 -2.02
N ALA A 35 -11.29 -21.16 -2.75
CA ALA A 35 -11.32 -21.04 -4.20
C ALA A 35 -12.27 -22.12 -4.75
N ALA A 36 -13.33 -21.70 -5.44
CA ALA A 36 -14.20 -22.64 -6.12
C ALA A 36 -13.35 -23.44 -7.10
N THR A 37 -13.32 -24.77 -6.93
CA THR A 37 -12.66 -25.70 -7.83
C THR A 37 -13.23 -25.50 -9.23
N ARG A 38 -12.52 -24.76 -10.07
CA ARG A 38 -12.85 -24.65 -11.49
C ARG A 38 -12.38 -25.92 -12.15
N GLU A 39 -13.33 -26.71 -12.63
CA GLU A 39 -13.02 -27.91 -13.40
C GLU A 39 -12.17 -27.55 -14.62
N SER A 40 -11.21 -28.42 -14.90
CA SER A 40 -10.05 -28.18 -15.76
C SER A 40 -10.40 -28.17 -17.24
N HIS A 41 -10.04 -27.10 -17.95
CA HIS A 41 -9.83 -27.15 -19.40
C HIS A 41 -8.82 -26.11 -19.92
N ASP A 42 -7.58 -26.15 -19.42
CA ASP A 42 -6.35 -25.82 -20.17
C ASP A 42 -5.12 -26.08 -19.26
N VAL A 43 -4.45 -27.22 -19.44
CA VAL A 43 -3.51 -27.78 -18.44
C VAL A 43 -2.03 -27.73 -18.89
N LEU A 44 -1.71 -27.11 -20.03
CA LEU A 44 -0.43 -27.40 -20.73
C LEU A 44 0.53 -26.24 -21.08
N GLU A 45 0.22 -24.96 -20.89
CA GLU A 45 1.14 -23.86 -21.25
C GLU A 45 1.59 -22.93 -20.11
N THR A 46 1.16 -23.12 -18.87
CA THR A 46 1.76 -22.42 -17.73
C THR A 46 1.68 -23.27 -16.48
N GLY A 47 2.83 -23.77 -15.99
CA GLY A 47 2.88 -24.67 -14.84
C GLY A 47 2.22 -24.07 -13.61
N ASP A 48 1.10 -24.63 -13.20
CA ASP A 48 0.27 -24.16 -12.08
C ASP A 48 0.87 -24.64 -10.74
N PHE A 49 2.06 -24.13 -10.44
CA PHE A 49 2.72 -24.32 -9.16
C PHE A 49 2.12 -23.36 -8.12
N ASP A 50 1.84 -23.88 -6.93
CA ASP A 50 1.37 -23.08 -5.79
C ASP A 50 2.30 -21.89 -5.52
N ARG A 51 1.81 -20.70 -5.82
CA ARG A 51 2.55 -19.45 -5.58
C ARG A 51 2.51 -19.12 -4.09
N ALA A 52 3.67 -18.84 -3.49
CA ALA A 52 3.75 -18.35 -2.13
C ALA A 52 2.86 -17.10 -1.94
N ARG A 53 1.89 -17.19 -1.03
CA ARG A 53 0.95 -16.10 -0.72
C ARG A 53 1.37 -15.38 0.55
N VAL A 54 1.24 -14.06 0.55
CA VAL A 54 1.54 -13.23 1.72
C VAL A 54 0.24 -12.90 2.46
N HIS A 55 0.11 -13.41 3.68
CA HIS A 55 -1.03 -13.09 4.54
C HIS A 55 -0.96 -11.61 4.99
N PRO A 56 -2.06 -10.83 5.04
CA PRO A 56 -2.03 -9.40 5.38
C PRO A 56 -1.26 -9.05 6.67
N LYS A 57 -1.40 -9.86 7.73
CA LYS A 57 -0.66 -9.73 9.00
C LYS A 57 0.87 -9.70 8.84
N PHE A 58 1.42 -10.25 7.74
CA PHE A 58 2.85 -10.22 7.46
C PHE A 58 3.41 -8.79 7.35
N LEU A 59 2.62 -7.79 6.93
CA LEU A 59 3.08 -6.39 6.90
C LEU A 59 3.50 -5.88 8.30
N HIS A 60 2.81 -6.32 9.36
CA HIS A 60 3.20 -6.01 10.73
C HIS A 60 4.46 -6.78 11.17
N THR A 61 4.56 -8.06 10.84
CA THR A 61 5.76 -8.87 11.11
C THR A 61 6.99 -8.28 10.41
N ASN A 62 6.84 -7.86 9.15
CA ASN A 62 7.89 -7.25 8.32
C ASN A 62 8.36 -5.90 8.93
N ALA A 63 7.46 -5.11 9.51
CA ALA A 63 7.77 -3.85 10.17
C ALA A 63 8.72 -3.98 11.38
N THR A 64 8.72 -5.14 12.07
CA THR A 64 9.59 -5.38 13.24
C THR A 64 11.08 -5.40 12.93
N SER A 65 11.46 -5.46 11.65
CA SER A 65 12.83 -5.27 11.17
C SER A 65 13.46 -3.97 11.67
N HIS A 66 12.67 -2.90 11.80
CA HIS A 66 13.15 -1.61 12.30
C HIS A 66 13.01 -1.50 13.81
N LYS A 67 14.15 -1.64 14.51
CA LYS A 67 14.23 -1.38 15.95
C LYS A 67 13.84 0.05 16.31
N TRP A 68 14.36 1.04 15.57
CA TRP A 68 14.19 2.47 15.84
C TRP A 68 13.44 3.19 14.71
N ALA A 69 12.61 4.17 15.06
CA ALA A 69 11.83 4.95 14.08
C ALA A 69 12.72 5.70 13.07
N PHE A 70 13.87 6.24 13.50
CA PHE A 70 14.81 6.92 12.60
C PHE A 70 15.40 5.99 11.53
N GLY A 71 15.51 4.68 11.78
CA GLY A 71 15.94 3.73 10.75
C GLY A 71 14.89 3.56 9.63
N ALA A 72 13.60 3.57 9.99
CA ALA A 72 12.51 3.59 9.02
C ALA A 72 12.42 4.93 8.27
N ILE A 73 12.73 6.05 8.93
CA ILE A 73 12.82 7.36 8.25
C ILE A 73 13.99 7.36 7.25
N ALA A 74 15.16 6.83 7.64
CA ALA A 74 16.33 6.73 6.76
C ALA A 74 16.04 5.96 5.48
N GLU A 75 15.41 4.79 5.55
CA GLU A 75 15.04 4.00 4.36
C GLU A 75 14.07 4.72 3.41
N LEU A 76 13.22 5.62 3.91
CA LEU A 76 12.38 6.46 3.05
C LEU A 76 13.19 7.60 2.41
N LEU A 77 14.17 8.15 3.11
CA LEU A 77 15.13 9.12 2.55
C LEU A 77 16.05 8.46 1.50
N ASP A 78 16.54 7.25 1.74
CA ASP A 78 17.39 6.49 0.83
C ASP A 78 16.72 6.27 -0.53
N ASN A 79 15.39 6.04 -0.53
CA ASN A 79 14.63 5.92 -1.77
C ASN A 79 14.56 7.24 -2.56
N ALA A 80 14.52 8.40 -1.90
CA ALA A 80 14.60 9.71 -2.54
C ALA A 80 16.03 10.07 -2.97
N VAL A 81 17.05 9.67 -2.20
CA VAL A 81 18.47 9.85 -2.55
C VAL A 81 18.84 9.03 -3.80
N ASP A 82 18.29 7.81 -3.94
CA ASP A 82 18.45 7.02 -5.16
C ASP A 82 17.91 7.75 -6.41
N GLU A 83 16.92 8.64 -6.27
CA GLU A 83 16.34 9.43 -7.37
C GLU A 83 17.21 10.63 -7.80
N ILE A 84 18.36 10.89 -7.16
CA ILE A 84 19.35 11.88 -7.64
C ILE A 84 19.78 11.56 -9.07
N CYS A 85 19.91 10.27 -9.43
CA CYS A 85 20.22 9.86 -10.80
C CYS A 85 19.11 10.19 -11.83
N ASN A 86 17.89 10.45 -11.35
CA ASN A 86 16.73 10.87 -12.14
C ASN A 86 16.45 12.38 -12.04
N GLY A 87 17.29 13.14 -11.31
CA GLY A 87 17.23 14.59 -11.20
C GLY A 87 16.64 15.15 -9.90
N ALA A 88 16.42 14.33 -8.87
CA ALA A 88 16.01 14.82 -7.55
C ALA A 88 17.04 15.82 -6.98
N THR A 89 16.55 16.92 -6.41
CA THR A 89 17.36 17.96 -5.77
C THR A 89 17.02 18.16 -4.29
N PHE A 90 15.84 17.75 -3.83
CA PHE A 90 15.47 17.82 -2.42
C PHE A 90 14.55 16.69 -1.97
N VAL A 91 14.53 16.45 -0.66
CA VAL A 91 13.49 15.68 0.01
C VAL A 91 13.02 16.45 1.24
N LYS A 92 11.71 16.63 1.37
CA LYS A 92 11.07 17.28 2.51
C LYS A 92 10.43 16.22 3.40
N VAL A 93 10.72 16.29 4.70
CA VAL A 93 10.00 15.55 5.74
C VAL A 93 9.19 16.57 6.54
N ASP A 94 7.88 16.36 6.65
CA ASP A 94 6.96 17.32 7.27
C ASP A 94 5.84 16.62 8.04
N LYS A 95 5.13 17.35 8.89
CA LYS A 95 3.93 16.90 9.59
C LYS A 95 2.70 17.60 8.99
N SER A 96 1.72 16.82 8.58
CA SER A 96 0.38 17.33 8.24
C SER A 96 -0.70 16.74 9.16
N ILE A 97 -1.94 17.18 8.97
CA ILE A 97 -3.11 16.69 9.71
C ILE A 97 -4.08 16.08 8.69
N ASN A 98 -4.54 14.87 8.95
CA ASN A 98 -5.60 14.23 8.18
C ASN A 98 -6.92 14.97 8.43
N LEU A 99 -7.47 15.63 7.40
CA LEU A 99 -8.71 16.41 7.52
C LEU A 99 -9.95 15.56 7.83
N LYS A 100 -9.87 14.23 7.69
CA LYS A 100 -10.99 13.31 7.93
C LYS A 100 -11.24 12.98 9.41
N ASP A 101 -10.18 12.89 10.20
CA ASP A 101 -10.21 12.41 11.59
C ASP A 101 -9.28 13.21 12.53
N SER A 102 -8.65 14.27 12.04
CA SER A 102 -7.67 15.11 12.74
C SER A 102 -6.41 14.38 13.23
N SER A 103 -6.12 13.17 12.73
CA SER A 103 -4.91 12.43 13.07
C SER A 103 -3.65 13.07 12.46
N PRO A 104 -2.48 12.97 13.14
CA PRO A 104 -1.23 13.45 12.58
C PRO A 104 -0.72 12.51 11.47
N MET A 105 -0.27 13.09 10.36
CA MET A 105 0.38 12.39 9.26
C MET A 105 1.84 12.82 9.14
N LEU A 106 2.73 11.85 8.90
CA LEU A 106 4.12 12.10 8.51
C LEU A 106 4.19 12.10 6.98
N VAL A 107 4.74 13.16 6.40
CA VAL A 107 4.80 13.39 4.95
C VAL A 107 6.26 13.33 4.50
N PHE A 108 6.51 12.55 3.45
CA PHE A 108 7.75 12.54 2.68
C PHE A 108 7.44 13.03 1.27
N GLN A 109 8.22 13.98 0.76
CA GLN A 109 8.05 14.53 -0.58
C GLN A 109 9.41 14.84 -1.20
N ASP A 110 9.74 14.15 -2.29
CA ASP A 110 10.87 14.44 -3.17
C ASP A 110 10.42 15.04 -4.52
N ASP A 111 11.40 15.50 -5.31
CA ASP A 111 11.25 15.99 -6.67
C ASP A 111 11.88 15.06 -7.73
N GLY A 112 11.99 13.76 -7.43
CA GLY A 112 12.59 12.75 -8.28
C GLY A 112 11.81 12.40 -9.55
N GLY A 113 12.27 11.36 -10.26
CA GLY A 113 11.71 10.96 -11.56
C GLY A 113 10.26 10.47 -11.49
N GLY A 114 9.83 10.04 -10.30
CA GLY A 114 8.52 9.46 -10.02
C GLY A 114 8.36 8.05 -10.60
N MET A 115 7.25 7.41 -10.24
CA MET A 115 6.89 6.07 -10.75
C MET A 115 5.75 6.14 -11.75
N ASP A 116 5.78 5.24 -12.73
CA ASP A 116 4.64 4.93 -13.58
C ASP A 116 3.74 3.87 -12.90
N PRO A 117 2.60 3.47 -13.48
CA PRO A 117 1.71 2.50 -12.85
C PRO A 117 2.36 1.13 -12.57
N GLU A 118 3.39 0.73 -13.33
CA GLU A 118 4.12 -0.52 -13.11
C GLU A 118 5.14 -0.38 -11.98
N GLY A 119 5.90 0.72 -11.95
CA GLY A 119 6.78 1.09 -10.85
C GLY A 119 6.05 1.15 -9.51
N VAL A 120 4.81 1.65 -9.47
CA VAL A 120 3.96 1.62 -8.26
C VAL A 120 3.61 0.17 -7.86
N ARG A 121 3.20 -0.68 -8.80
CA ARG A 121 2.91 -2.11 -8.50
C ARG A 121 4.14 -2.83 -7.96
N GLN A 122 5.30 -2.55 -8.54
CA GLN A 122 6.60 -3.07 -8.12
C GLN A 122 7.01 -2.57 -6.72
N CYS A 123 6.86 -1.27 -6.47
CA CYS A 123 7.11 -0.66 -5.16
C CYS A 123 6.19 -1.23 -4.05
N MET A 124 4.97 -1.66 -4.41
CA MET A 124 4.05 -2.36 -3.49
C MET A 124 4.28 -3.89 -3.40
N SER A 125 5.04 -4.49 -4.33
CA SER A 125 5.34 -5.94 -4.37
C SER A 125 6.58 -6.31 -3.55
N LEU A 126 6.48 -7.32 -2.68
CA LEU A 126 7.57 -7.73 -1.78
C LEU A 126 8.76 -8.31 -2.56
N GLY A 127 9.99 -7.99 -2.15
CA GLY A 127 11.23 -8.48 -2.74
C GLY A 127 11.56 -7.96 -4.14
N PHE A 128 10.74 -7.08 -4.71
CA PHE A 128 10.99 -6.54 -6.05
C PHE A 128 11.89 -5.30 -6.01
N SER A 129 13.05 -5.36 -6.68
CA SER A 129 13.85 -4.18 -7.00
C SER A 129 14.56 -4.33 -8.35
N THR A 130 14.50 -3.28 -9.18
CA THR A 130 15.30 -3.10 -10.39
C THR A 130 16.62 -2.39 -10.12
N LYS A 131 16.81 -1.83 -8.92
CA LYS A 131 18.02 -1.11 -8.49
C LYS A 131 19.16 -2.13 -8.25
N LYS A 132 19.97 -2.35 -9.29
CA LYS A 132 21.11 -3.30 -9.30
C LYS A 132 22.48 -2.63 -9.38
N SER A 133 22.57 -1.30 -9.32
CA SER A 133 23.85 -0.60 -9.36
C SER A 133 24.52 -0.59 -7.99
N LYS A 134 25.84 -0.43 -7.96
CA LYS A 134 26.59 -0.19 -6.71
C LYS A 134 26.36 1.20 -6.11
N THR A 135 25.61 2.07 -6.80
CA THR A 135 25.36 3.46 -6.37
C THR A 135 23.96 3.65 -5.78
N THR A 136 23.09 2.62 -5.85
CA THR A 136 21.75 2.66 -5.25
C THR A 136 21.72 1.90 -3.92
N ILE A 137 21.08 2.51 -2.92
CA ILE A 137 20.91 1.98 -1.57
C ILE A 137 19.78 0.95 -1.54
N GLY A 138 18.65 1.22 -2.21
CA GLY A 138 17.42 0.43 -2.14
C GLY A 138 17.43 -0.90 -2.92
N GLN A 139 18.22 -1.89 -2.47
CA GLN A 139 18.43 -3.15 -3.21
C GLN A 139 17.41 -4.26 -2.91
N TYR A 140 16.83 -4.30 -1.69
CA TYR A 140 16.01 -5.44 -1.24
C TYR A 140 14.52 -5.41 -1.63
N GLY A 141 14.02 -4.30 -2.20
CA GLY A 141 12.60 -4.17 -2.56
C GLY A 141 11.61 -4.13 -1.39
N ASN A 142 12.10 -4.06 -0.14
CA ASN A 142 11.27 -4.14 1.07
C ASN A 142 11.24 -2.85 1.91
N GLY A 143 12.26 -1.99 1.83
CA GLY A 143 12.47 -0.82 2.69
C GLY A 143 11.26 0.10 2.83
N PHE A 144 10.60 0.45 1.73
CA PHE A 144 9.37 1.25 1.76
C PHE A 144 8.27 0.62 2.63
N LYS A 145 8.08 -0.69 2.52
CA LYS A 145 7.00 -1.45 3.16
C LYS A 145 7.27 -1.68 4.65
N THR A 146 8.51 -2.04 4.99
CA THR A 146 8.93 -2.19 6.39
C THR A 146 8.85 -0.86 7.13
N SER A 147 9.28 0.22 6.46
CA SER A 147 9.37 1.55 7.05
C SER A 147 8.02 2.21 7.27
N THR A 148 7.15 2.22 6.25
CA THR A 148 5.80 2.78 6.38
C THR A 148 5.00 2.07 7.47
N MET A 149 5.00 0.73 7.49
CA MET A 149 4.33 -0.08 8.51
C MET A 149 4.98 -0.01 9.90
N ARG A 150 6.21 0.52 10.02
CA ARG A 150 6.86 0.82 11.30
C ARG A 150 6.45 2.19 11.87
N LEU A 151 6.20 3.15 10.98
CA LEU A 151 5.94 4.56 11.31
C LEU A 151 4.44 4.88 11.43
N GLY A 152 3.59 4.15 10.70
CA GLY A 152 2.14 4.33 10.70
C GLY A 152 1.39 3.02 10.41
N ALA A 153 0.09 3.02 10.67
CA ALA A 153 -0.77 1.85 10.45
C ALA A 153 -1.35 1.79 9.02
N ASP A 154 -1.38 2.94 8.32
CA ASP A 154 -1.71 3.10 6.90
C ASP A 154 -0.59 3.91 6.22
N ALA A 155 -0.51 3.79 4.88
CA ALA A 155 0.30 4.67 4.04
C ALA A 155 -0.42 4.95 2.72
N ILE A 156 -0.23 6.16 2.18
CA ILE A 156 -0.76 6.59 0.87
C ILE A 156 0.41 7.16 0.07
N VAL A 157 0.55 6.74 -1.18
CA VAL A 157 1.60 7.21 -2.09
C VAL A 157 0.96 7.97 -3.24
N PHE A 158 1.41 9.20 -3.45
CA PHE A 158 1.17 9.96 -4.66
C PHE A 158 2.50 10.04 -5.43
N THR A 159 2.45 9.84 -6.74
CA THR A 159 3.64 9.88 -7.60
C THR A 159 3.23 10.21 -9.03
N ARG A 160 4.18 10.73 -9.81
CA ARG A 160 3.96 11.12 -11.21
C ARG A 160 5.26 10.97 -11.98
N ALA A 161 5.35 9.92 -12.81
CA ALA A 161 6.46 9.77 -13.75
C ALA A 161 6.61 11.00 -14.65
N ILE A 162 7.82 11.56 -14.72
CA ILE A 162 8.15 12.67 -15.62
C ILE A 162 8.29 12.18 -17.08
N ARG A 163 8.56 10.89 -17.29
CA ARG A 163 8.71 10.25 -18.61
C ARG A 163 7.39 9.66 -19.10
N GLY A 164 6.51 10.51 -19.65
CA GLY A 164 5.18 10.09 -20.15
C GLY A 164 4.72 10.71 -21.49
N ARG A 165 5.54 11.55 -22.14
CA ARG A 165 5.25 12.10 -23.48
C ARG A 165 6.48 12.12 -24.38
N VAL A 166 6.89 10.94 -24.82
CA VAL A 166 7.36 10.83 -26.21
C VAL A 166 6.10 10.58 -27.03
N MET A 167 5.58 11.64 -27.66
CA MET A 167 4.71 11.40 -28.81
C MET A 167 5.62 10.80 -29.88
N LEU A 168 5.27 9.60 -30.34
CA LEU A 168 5.84 9.07 -31.57
C LEU A 168 5.46 10.02 -32.73
N PRO A 169 6.34 10.17 -33.74
CA PRO A 169 6.17 11.16 -34.81
C PRO A 169 4.93 10.91 -35.68
#